data_AF-G8RXB9-F1
#
_entry.id   AF-G8RXB9-F1
#
_cell.length_a   1.000
_cell.length_b   1.000
_cell.length_c   1.000
_cell.angle_alpha   90.00
_cell.angle_beta   90.00
_cell.angle_gamma   90.00
#
_symmetry.space_group_name_H-M   'P 1'
#
loop_
_entity.id
_entity.type
_entity.pdbx_description
1 polymer ?
#
loop_
_entity_poly.entity_id
_entity_poly.type
_entity_poly.pdbx_seq_one_letter_code
_entity_poly.pdbx_strand_id
1 'polypeptide(L)'
;MLHRQVRPPFWRRHPVVTGAAALVTFWWLANGWYEALVVTVIVGLLLALNRRRKAHVIRDAGLRARADYEYRLSLAGDQRGVFGRYPPIQAGWFPDPQNRCQMRYFDGAMWSHHTVRR
;
A
#
# COMPACT_ATOMS: atom_id res chain seq x y z
N MET A 1 5.66 -7.22 12.59
CA MET A 1 5.62 -5.76 12.36
C MET A 1 6.21 -5.46 10.99
N LEU A 2 5.37 -5.37 9.95
CA LEU A 2 5.80 -5.09 8.57
C LEU A 2 6.23 -3.62 8.47
N HIS A 3 7.53 -3.40 8.30
CA HIS A 3 8.08 -2.07 8.06
C HIS A 3 7.53 -1.53 6.74
N ARG A 4 6.55 -0.62 6.83
CA ARG A 4 6.07 0.16 5.69
C ARG A 4 7.22 1.06 5.24
N GLN A 5 8.01 0.59 4.28
CA GLN A 5 9.06 1.39 3.68
C GLN A 5 8.43 2.63 3.03
N VAL A 6 8.49 3.74 3.75
CA VAL A 6 8.14 5.06 3.23
C VAL A 6 9.19 5.39 2.18
N ARG A 7 8.84 5.25 0.90
CA ARG A 7 9.75 5.62 -0.19
C ARG A 7 10.03 7.12 -0.07
N PRO A 8 11.29 7.57 0.10
CA PRO A 8 11.59 9.00 0.15
C PRO A 8 11.12 9.71 -1.12
N PRO A 9 10.67 10.97 -1.00
CA PRO A 9 10.17 11.76 -2.13
C PRO A 9 11.23 11.87 -3.23
N PHE A 10 10.78 11.91 -4.49
CA PHE A 10 11.65 11.86 -5.69
C PHE A 10 12.77 12.93 -5.69
N TRP A 11 12.47 14.12 -5.16
CA TRP A 11 13.40 15.25 -5.02
C TRP A 11 14.60 14.94 -4.11
N ARG A 12 14.42 14.12 -3.07
CA ARG A 12 15.52 13.66 -2.22
C ARG A 12 16.38 12.58 -2.88
N ARG A 13 15.86 11.89 -3.89
CA ARG A 13 16.60 10.83 -4.62
C ARG A 13 17.41 11.39 -5.78
N HIS A 14 16.94 12.48 -6.41
CA HIS A 14 17.58 13.04 -7.61
C HIS A 14 17.73 14.57 -7.54
N PRO A 15 18.50 15.11 -6.58
CA PRO A 15 18.65 16.55 -6.38
C PRO A 15 19.21 17.26 -7.62
N VAL A 16 20.13 16.63 -8.34
CA VAL A 16 20.75 17.16 -9.56
C VAL A 16 19.73 17.32 -10.68
N VAL A 17 18.84 16.35 -10.87
CA VAL A 17 17.81 16.40 -11.93
C VAL A 17 16.81 17.53 -11.65
N THR A 18 16.43 17.69 -10.39
CA THR A 18 15.52 18.77 -9.99
C THR A 18 16.16 20.17 -10.10
N GLY A 19 17.45 20.29 -9.77
CA GLY A 19 18.19 21.54 -9.99
C GLY A 19 18.33 21.88 -11.47
N ALA A 20 18.70 20.91 -12.30
CA ALA A 20 18.81 21.11 -13.75
C ALA A 20 17.45 21.50 -14.37
N ALA A 21 16.37 20.83 -13.98
CA ALA A 21 15.02 21.17 -14.44
C ALA A 21 14.62 22.60 -14.05
N ALA A 22 14.94 23.05 -12.83
CA ALA A 22 14.67 24.41 -12.38
C ALA A 22 15.47 25.45 -13.18
N LEU A 23 16.75 25.17 -13.45
CA LEU A 23 17.61 26.05 -14.26
C LEU A 23 17.13 26.16 -15.71
N VAL A 24 16.76 25.04 -16.34
CA VAL A 24 16.19 25.03 -17.69
C VAL A 24 14.88 25.80 -17.74
N THR A 25 14.02 25.60 -16.73
CA THR A 25 12.74 26.31 -16.62
C THR A 25 12.96 27.82 -16.51
N PHE A 26 13.89 28.25 -15.66
CA PHE A 26 14.25 29.65 -15.46
C PHE A 26 14.86 30.26 -16.73
N TRP A 27 15.72 29.53 -17.44
CA TRP A 27 16.33 30.00 -18.68
C TRP A 27 15.31 30.16 -19.82
N TRP A 28 14.34 29.27 -19.96
CA TRP A 28 13.24 29.41 -20.93
C TRP A 28 12.30 30.57 -20.58
N LEU A 29 12.03 30.81 -19.30
CA LEU A 29 11.29 31.98 -18.83
C LEU A 29 12.00 33.29 -19.20
N ALA A 30 13.32 33.36 -18.99
CA ALA A 30 14.13 34.53 -19.32
C ALA A 30 14.21 34.80 -20.83
N ASN A 31 14.14 33.75 -21.66
CA ASN A 31 14.12 33.86 -23.13
C ASN A 31 12.71 34.03 -23.74
N GLY A 32 11.65 34.07 -22.93
CA GLY A 32 10.26 34.22 -23.40
C GLY A 32 9.67 33.00 -24.11
N TRP A 33 10.27 31.81 -23.95
CA TRP A 33 9.81 30.56 -24.56
C TRP A 33 8.73 29.86 -23.71
N TYR A 34 7.57 30.50 -23.58
CA TYR A 34 6.45 30.00 -22.79
C TYR A 34 5.81 28.73 -23.37
N GLU A 35 5.71 28.63 -24.70
CA GLU A 35 5.12 27.47 -25.38
C GLU A 35 5.87 26.17 -25.05
N ALA A 36 7.20 26.20 -25.09
CA ALA A 36 8.03 25.04 -24.76
C ALA A 36 7.86 24.60 -23.29
N LEU A 37 7.69 25.56 -22.38
CA LEU A 37 7.41 25.26 -20.97
C LEU A 37 6.05 24.59 -20.79
N VAL A 38 5.01 25.12 -21.43
CA VAL A 38 3.66 24.56 -21.34
C VAL A 38 3.64 23.12 -21.87
N VAL A 39 4.25 22.87 -23.03
CA VAL A 39 4.33 21.52 -23.60
C VAL A 39 5.05 20.55 -22.68
N THR A 40 6.21 20.93 -22.12
CA THR A 40 6.97 20.04 -21.23
C THR A 40 6.23 19.74 -19.93
N VAL A 41 5.54 20.72 -19.35
CA VAL A 41 4.70 20.52 -18.15
C VAL A 41 3.53 19.59 -18.47
N ILE A 42 2.84 19.77 -19.59
CA ILE A 42 1.73 18.90 -20.01
C ILE A 42 2.21 17.46 -20.22
N VAL A 43 3.31 17.26 -20.94
CA VAL A 43 3.89 15.93 -21.17
C VAL A 43 4.30 15.29 -19.84
N GLY A 44 4.95 16.05 -18.96
CA GLY A 44 5.33 15.57 -17.62
C GLY A 44 4.12 15.15 -16.79
N LEU A 45 3.04 15.95 -16.81
CA LEU A 45 1.79 15.65 -16.12
C LEU A 45 1.13 14.38 -16.68
N LEU A 46 1.02 14.26 -18.01
CA LEU A 46 0.46 13.08 -18.67
C LEU A 46 1.24 11.81 -18.29
N LEU A 47 2.58 11.86 -18.33
CA LEU A 47 3.42 10.75 -17.92
C LEU A 47 3.23 10.40 -16.44
N ALA A 48 3.13 11.40 -15.56
CA ALA A 48 2.90 11.19 -14.13
C ALA A 48 1.54 10.53 -13.86
N LEU A 49 0.47 11.01 -14.51
CA LEU A 49 -0.87 10.43 -14.40
C LEU A 49 -0.89 8.99 -14.91
N ASN A 50 -0.27 8.73 -16.07
CA ASN A 50 -0.23 7.38 -16.64
C ASN A 50 0.56 6.41 -15.76
N ARG A 51 1.68 6.86 -15.18
CA ARG A 51 2.46 6.08 -14.21
C ARG A 51 1.66 5.77 -12.94
N ARG A 52 0.92 6.76 -12.41
CA ARG A 52 0.04 6.56 -11.25
C ARG A 52 -1.05 5.54 -11.57
N ARG A 53 -1.73 5.69 -12.71
CA ARG A 53 -2.75 4.73 -13.18
C ARG A 53 -2.20 3.31 -13.27
N LYS A 54 -1.05 3.11 -13.92
CA LYS A 54 -0.40 1.79 -14.01
C LYS A 54 -0.05 1.21 -12.63
N ALA A 55 0.44 2.04 -11.70
CA ALA A 55 0.75 1.59 -10.35
C ALA A 55 -0.48 1.13 -9.56
N HIS A 56 -1.63 1.81 -9.73
CA HIS A 56 -2.89 1.39 -9.13
C HIS A 56 -3.38 0.06 -9.72
N VAL A 57 -3.34 -0.08 -11.05
CA VAL A 57 -3.75 -1.32 -11.73
C VAL A 57 -2.94 -2.54 -11.25
N ILE A 58 -1.61 -2.41 -11.12
CA ILE A 58 -0.75 -3.50 -10.63
C ILE A 58 -1.09 -3.86 -9.18
N ARG A 59 -1.34 -2.86 -8.34
CA ARG A 59 -1.69 -3.09 -6.93
C ARG A 59 -3.02 -3.82 -6.78
N ASP A 60 -4.03 -3.41 -7.54
CA ASP A 60 -5.36 -4.03 -7.51
C ASP A 60 -5.34 -5.44 -8.12
N ALA A 61 -4.55 -5.66 -9.17
CA ALA A 61 -4.34 -6.99 -9.76
C ALA A 61 -3.74 -7.97 -8.75
N GLY A 62 -2.79 -7.52 -7.92
CA GLY A 62 -2.23 -8.35 -6.85
C GLY A 62 -3.24 -8.74 -5.77
N LEU A 63 -4.17 -7.84 -5.40
CA LEU A 63 -5.23 -8.15 -4.44
C LEU A 63 -6.24 -9.16 -5.01
N ARG A 64 -6.65 -8.99 -6.27
CA ARG A 64 -7.55 -9.94 -6.95
C ARG A 64 -6.92 -11.32 -7.06
N ALA A 65 -5.67 -11.41 -7.54
CA ALA A 65 -4.96 -12.67 -7.66
C ALA A 65 -4.84 -13.41 -6.32
N ARG A 66 -4.68 -12.68 -5.21
CA ARG A 66 -4.63 -13.26 -3.87
C ARG A 66 -5.99 -13.75 -3.39
N ALA A 67 -7.06 -12.99 -3.64
CA ALA A 67 -8.42 -13.42 -3.33
C ALA A 67 -8.82 -14.67 -4.13
N ASP A 68 -8.51 -14.71 -5.43
CA ASP A 68 -8.78 -15.86 -6.31
C ASP A 68 -8.02 -17.12 -5.89
N TYR A 69 -6.83 -16.94 -5.31
CA TYR A 69 -6.03 -18.04 -4.76
C TYR A 69 -6.66 -18.61 -3.48
N GLU A 70 -7.07 -17.76 -2.54
CA GLU A 70 -7.76 -18.20 -1.31
C GLU A 70 -9.12 -18.85 -1.63
N TYR A 71 -9.87 -18.31 -2.58
CA TYR A 71 -11.14 -18.90 -3.04
C TYR A 71 -10.95 -20.29 -3.66
N ARG A 72 -9.89 -20.48 -4.44
CA ARG A 72 -9.55 -21.82 -4.98
C ARG A 72 -9.16 -22.80 -3.87
N LEU A 73 -8.44 -22.36 -2.85
CA LEU A 73 -8.10 -23.21 -1.71
C LEU A 73 -9.33 -23.59 -0.88
N SER A 74 -10.28 -22.67 -0.69
CA SER A 74 -11.51 -22.99 0.03
C SER A 74 -12.38 -23.99 -0.71
N LEU A 75 -12.46 -23.88 -2.05
CA LEU A 75 -13.15 -24.85 -2.90
C LEU A 75 -12.46 -26.22 -2.96
N ALA A 76 -11.13 -26.25 -2.98
CA ALA A 76 -10.37 -27.50 -3.02
C ALA A 76 -10.60 -28.36 -1.77
N GLY A 77 -10.86 -27.70 -0.63
CA GLY A 77 -10.97 -28.36 0.68
C GLY A 77 -9.62 -28.92 1.14
N ASP A 78 -9.31 -28.76 2.42
CA ASP A 78 -8.14 -29.41 3.04
C ASP A 78 -8.65 -30.38 4.11
N GLN A 79 -8.08 -31.58 4.14
CA GLN A 79 -8.32 -32.57 5.19
C GLN A 79 -7.92 -32.03 6.59
N ARG A 80 -7.06 -31.01 6.64
CA ARG A 80 -6.70 -30.30 7.88
C ARG A 80 -7.79 -29.37 8.42
N GLY A 81 -8.90 -29.17 7.70
CA GLY A 81 -9.97 -28.24 8.10
C GLY A 81 -9.60 -26.77 7.97
N VAL A 82 -8.54 -26.46 7.21
CA VAL A 82 -8.05 -25.09 6.98
C VAL A 82 -8.32 -24.69 5.54
N PHE A 83 -9.28 -23.78 5.34
CA PHE A 83 -9.74 -23.34 4.01
C PHE A 83 -8.98 -22.11 3.50
N GLY A 84 -7.66 -22.21 3.38
CA GLY A 84 -6.81 -21.10 2.91
C GLY A 84 -5.43 -21.06 3.53
N ARG A 85 -4.63 -20.06 3.17
CA ARG A 85 -3.27 -19.87 3.72
C ARG A 85 -3.28 -19.28 5.14
N TYR A 86 -4.43 -18.72 5.55
CA TYR A 86 -4.65 -18.11 6.85
C TYR A 86 -5.65 -18.96 7.63
N PRO A 87 -5.19 -19.84 8.55
CA PRO A 87 -6.10 -20.58 9.39
C PRO A 87 -6.93 -19.60 10.25
N PRO A 88 -8.19 -19.95 10.57
CA PRO A 88 -8.99 -19.16 11.51
C PRO A 88 -8.18 -18.99 12.80
N ILE A 89 -8.20 -17.77 13.36
CA ILE A 89 -7.49 -17.46 14.59
C ILE A 89 -8.00 -18.43 15.65
N GLN A 90 -7.10 -19.21 16.24
CA GLN A 90 -7.48 -20.19 17.25
C GLN A 90 -7.98 -19.49 18.51
N ALA A 91 -8.90 -20.14 19.23
CA ALA A 91 -9.41 -19.61 20.47
C ALA A 91 -8.28 -19.45 21.50
N GLY A 92 -8.24 -18.32 22.21
CA GLY A 92 -7.15 -18.00 23.12
C GLY A 92 -7.21 -16.61 23.73
N TRP A 93 -6.29 -16.33 24.64
CA TRP A 93 -6.12 -15.03 25.26
C TRP A 93 -5.25 -14.12 24.40
N PHE A 94 -5.81 -13.01 23.93
CA PHE A 94 -5.11 -12.03 23.10
C PHE A 94 -5.18 -10.63 23.75
N PRO A 95 -4.22 -9.73 23.46
CA PRO A 95 -4.29 -8.34 23.93
C PRO A 95 -5.59 -7.67 23.48
N ASP A 96 -6.31 -7.03 24.40
CA ASP A 96 -7.58 -6.39 24.09
C ASP A 96 -7.34 -5.17 23.17
N PRO A 97 -7.98 -5.10 21.98
CA PRO A 97 -7.88 -3.96 21.09
C PRO A 97 -8.41 -2.65 21.70
N GLN A 98 -9.32 -2.73 22.68
CA GLN A 98 -9.90 -1.56 23.36
C GLN A 98 -9.05 -1.12 24.56
N ASN A 99 -8.34 -2.03 25.22
CA ASN A 99 -7.50 -1.73 26.38
C ASN A 99 -6.19 -2.55 26.39
N ARG A 100 -5.06 -1.92 26.07
CA ARG A 100 -3.74 -2.58 25.97
C ARG A 100 -3.23 -3.21 27.27
N CYS A 101 -3.79 -2.84 28.42
CA CYS A 101 -3.41 -3.38 29.73
C CYS A 101 -4.15 -4.68 30.09
N GLN A 102 -5.05 -5.15 29.22
CA GLN A 102 -5.86 -6.34 29.46
C GLN A 102 -5.71 -7.35 28.30
N MET A 103 -5.93 -8.61 28.63
CA MET A 103 -6.14 -9.70 27.70
C MET A 103 -7.64 -10.00 27.63
N ARG A 104 -8.16 -10.22 26.43
CA ARG A 104 -9.54 -10.66 26.22
C ARG A 104 -9.53 -12.02 25.53
N TYR A 105 -10.42 -12.91 25.94
CA TYR A 105 -10.51 -14.21 25.32
C TYR A 105 -11.26 -14.11 23.99
N PHE A 106 -10.63 -14.57 22.91
CA PHE A 106 -11.22 -14.72 21.59
C PHE A 106 -11.61 -16.19 21.39
N ASP A 107 -12.84 -16.46 20.98
CA ASP A 107 -13.37 -17.84 20.86
C ASP A 107 -13.12 -18.48 19.49
N GLY A 108 -12.47 -17.75 18.57
CA GLY A 108 -12.23 -18.18 17.20
C GLY A 108 -13.12 -17.48 16.16
N ALA A 109 -14.22 -16.86 16.59
CA ALA A 109 -15.13 -16.10 15.73
C ALA A 109 -15.33 -14.66 16.23
N MET A 110 -15.48 -14.48 17.54
CA MET A 110 -15.73 -13.20 18.20
C MET A 110 -14.95 -13.06 19.50
N TRP A 111 -14.87 -11.82 19.96
CA TRP A 111 -14.30 -11.53 21.26
C TRP A 111 -15.34 -11.77 22.35
N SER A 112 -14.99 -12.55 23.36
CA SER A 112 -15.85 -12.78 24.52
C SER A 112 -15.73 -11.64 25.54
N HIS A 113 -16.68 -11.59 26.47
CA HIS A 113 -16.65 -10.66 27.61
C HIS A 113 -15.59 -11.02 28.66
N HIS A 114 -14.92 -12.17 28.56
CA HIS A 114 -13.91 -12.58 29.53
C HIS A 114 -12.62 -11.79 29.32
N THR A 115 -12.28 -10.96 30.32
CA THR A 115 -11.06 -10.17 30.35
C THR A 115 -10.20 -10.54 31.56
N VAL A 116 -8.90 -10.57 31.37
CA VAL A 116 -7.90 -10.80 32.42
C VAL A 116 -6.85 -9.70 32.33
N ARG A 117 -6.35 -9.24 33.47
CA ARG A 117 -5.28 -8.23 33.49
C ARG A 117 -3.97 -8.89 33.06
N ARG A 118 -3.24 -8.21 32.16
CA ARG A 118 -1.93 -8.68 31.70
C ARG A 118 -0.86 -8.56 32.79
#